data_AF-A0A7C5MZ35-F1
#
_entry.id   AF-A0A7C5MZ35-F1
#
_cell.length_a   1.000
_cell.length_b   1.000
_cell.length_c   1.000
_cell.angle_alpha   90.00
_cell.angle_beta   90.00
_cell.angle_gamma   90.00
#
_symmetry.space_group_name_H-M   'P 1'
#
loop_
_entity.id
_entity.type
_entity.pdbx_description
1 polymer ?
#
loop_
_entity_poly.entity_id
_entity_poly.type
_entity_poly.pdbx_seq_one_letter_code
_entity_poly.pdbx_strand_id
1 'polypeptide(L)'
;LDNEFQIKEAIQAMCALVNEKTNVFEKAFLALLLLSYIQAFSDGNKRTARIISNAILIKNNFCPISFRTIDSVEYKKAMLIFYEQNNLTVFKEIFISQFEFAVNTYF
;
A
#
# COMPACT_ATOMS: atom_id res chain seq x y z
N LEU A 1 -4.40 17.33 -3.91
CA LEU A 1 -5.10 17.10 -5.20
C LEU A 1 -6.48 17.65 -4.96
N ASP A 2 -6.79 18.74 -5.64
CA ASP A 2 -7.78 19.69 -5.10
C ASP A 2 -9.08 19.68 -5.91
N ASN A 3 -9.13 18.89 -6.99
CA ASN A 3 -10.35 18.66 -7.75
C ASN A 3 -10.48 17.20 -8.23
N GLU A 4 -11.71 16.81 -8.57
CA GLU A 4 -12.07 15.46 -8.99
C GLU A 4 -11.27 14.96 -10.20
N PHE A 5 -11.01 15.83 -11.17
CA PHE A 5 -10.28 15.47 -12.39
C PHE A 5 -8.84 15.03 -12.07
N GLN A 6 -8.14 15.79 -11.23
CA GLN A 6 -6.77 15.45 -10.80
C GLN A 6 -6.72 14.15 -10.00
N ILE A 7 -7.69 13.91 -9.11
CA ILE A 7 -7.79 12.66 -8.35
C ILE A 7 -8.00 11.49 -9.31
N LYS A 8 -8.91 11.63 -10.27
CA LYS A 8 -9.20 10.59 -11.27
C LYS A 8 -7.98 10.28 -12.12
N GLU A 9 -7.28 11.29 -12.62
CA GLU A 9 -6.02 11.11 -13.37
C GLU A 9 -4.96 10.41 -12.54
N ALA A 10 -4.77 10.80 -11.28
CA ALA A 10 -3.82 10.16 -10.37
C ALA A 10 -4.15 8.69 -10.11
N ILE A 11 -5.43 8.35 -9.92
CA ILE A 11 -5.87 6.95 -9.78
C ILE A 11 -5.65 6.17 -11.07
N GLN A 12 -5.92 6.75 -12.24
CA GLN A 12 -5.68 6.11 -13.53
C GLN A 12 -4.18 5.85 -13.75
N ALA A 13 -3.32 6.83 -13.46
CA ALA A 13 -1.88 6.68 -13.54
C ALA A 13 -1.36 5.61 -12.56
N MET A 14 -1.89 5.58 -11.33
CA MET A 14 -1.58 4.52 -10.36
C MET A 14 -1.97 3.13 -10.90
N CYS A 15 -3.17 2.98 -11.46
CA CYS A 15 -3.63 1.72 -12.03
C CYS A 15 -2.74 1.26 -13.19
N ALA A 16 -2.36 2.17 -14.09
CA ALA A 16 -1.44 1.85 -15.18
C ALA A 16 -0.08 1.36 -14.66
N LEU A 17 0.52 2.11 -13.72
CA LEU A 17 1.80 1.75 -13.09
C LEU A 17 1.74 0.39 -12.38
N VAL A 18 0.70 0.12 -11.60
CA VAL A 18 0.52 -1.16 -10.90
C VAL A 18 0.36 -2.31 -11.90
N ASN A 19 -0.41 -2.09 -12.98
CA ASN A 19 -0.66 -3.14 -13.97
C ASN A 19 0.58 -3.47 -14.82
N GLU A 20 1.49 -2.51 -15.02
CA GLU A 20 2.76 -2.71 -15.71
C GLU A 20 3.72 -3.64 -14.95
N LYS A 21 3.61 -3.73 -13.62
CA LYS A 21 4.52 -4.56 -12.83
C LYS A 21 4.31 -6.05 -13.12
N THR A 22 5.38 -6.83 -13.04
CA THR A 22 5.32 -8.29 -13.11
C THR A 22 5.29 -8.93 -11.72
N ASN A 23 6.01 -8.34 -10.76
CA ASN A 23 6.10 -8.83 -9.40
C ASN A 23 4.82 -8.51 -8.60
N VAL A 24 4.19 -9.54 -8.04
CA VAL A 24 2.92 -9.42 -7.28
C VAL A 24 3.09 -8.59 -6.00
N PHE A 25 4.20 -8.71 -5.30
CA PHE A 25 4.48 -7.92 -4.10
C PHE A 25 4.66 -6.45 -4.43
N GLU A 26 5.32 -6.14 -5.55
CA GLU A 26 5.45 -4.76 -6.02
C GLU A 26 4.07 -4.16 -6.33
N LYS A 27 3.18 -4.93 -6.99
CA LYS A 27 1.78 -4.50 -7.22
C LYS A 27 1.05 -4.18 -5.92
N ALA A 28 1.09 -5.11 -4.97
CA ALA A 28 0.41 -4.98 -3.69
C ALA A 28 0.98 -3.81 -2.86
N PHE A 29 2.29 -3.63 -2.87
CA PHE A 29 2.99 -2.57 -2.18
C PHE A 29 2.69 -1.18 -2.76
N LEU A 30 2.75 -1.04 -4.09
CA LEU A 30 2.44 0.22 -4.77
C LEU A 30 0.96 0.59 -4.58
N ALA A 31 0.04 -0.36 -4.68
CA ALA A 31 -1.38 -0.11 -4.42
C ALA A 31 -1.63 0.38 -2.98
N LEU A 32 -0.91 -0.18 -1.99
CA LEU A 32 -1.01 0.24 -0.59
C LEU A 32 -0.54 1.69 -0.39
N LEU A 33 0.62 2.04 -0.95
CA LEU A 33 1.22 3.36 -0.75
C LEU A 33 0.51 4.44 -1.55
N LEU A 34 0.34 4.23 -2.86
CA LEU A 34 -0.20 5.25 -3.76
C LEU A 34 -1.66 5.56 -3.46
N LEU A 35 -2.49 4.55 -3.15
CA LEU A 35 -3.88 4.82 -2.79
C LEU A 35 -3.99 5.53 -1.43
N SER A 36 -3.06 5.27 -0.50
CA SER A 36 -2.98 6.01 0.76
C SER A 36 -2.57 7.47 0.55
N TYR A 37 -1.74 7.75 -0.46
CA TYR A 37 -1.22 9.07 -0.80
C TYR A 37 -2.20 9.92 -1.61
N ILE A 38 -2.83 9.35 -2.63
CA ILE A 38 -3.75 10.07 -3.54
C ILE A 38 -4.97 10.62 -2.79
N GLN A 39 -5.40 9.94 -1.73
CA GLN A 39 -6.55 10.30 -0.90
C GLN A 39 -7.83 10.58 -1.71
N ALA A 40 -8.22 9.62 -2.57
CA ALA A 40 -9.35 9.77 -3.47
C ALA A 40 -10.73 9.84 -2.78
N PHE A 41 -10.82 9.43 -1.51
CA PHE A 41 -12.07 9.40 -0.75
C PHE A 41 -12.02 10.40 0.41
N SER A 42 -13.18 10.89 0.86
CA SER A 42 -13.28 11.78 2.03
C SER A 42 -12.81 11.12 3.33
N ASP A 43 -13.05 9.81 3.47
CA ASP A 43 -12.52 8.97 4.55
C ASP A 43 -12.26 7.55 4.01
N GLY A 44 -11.49 6.76 4.74
CA GLY A 44 -11.30 5.34 4.47
C GLY A 44 -10.13 5.00 3.57
N ASN A 45 -9.42 5.98 2.99
CA ASN A 45 -8.29 5.76 2.07
C ASN A 45 -7.31 4.67 2.54
N LYS A 46 -6.84 4.76 3.79
CA LYS A 46 -5.88 3.80 4.36
C LYS A 46 -6.48 2.39 4.54
N ARG A 47 -7.79 2.30 4.83
CA ARG A 47 -8.51 1.02 4.94
C ARG A 47 -8.66 0.41 3.55
N THR A 48 -9.10 1.20 2.56
CA THR A 48 -9.23 0.77 1.17
C THR A 48 -7.88 0.33 0.61
N ALA A 49 -6.80 1.07 0.84
CA ALA A 49 -5.47 0.72 0.38
C ALA A 49 -4.99 -0.64 0.91
N ARG A 50 -5.20 -0.93 2.19
CA ARG A 50 -4.88 -2.25 2.77
C ARG A 50 -5.72 -3.37 2.19
N ILE A 51 -7.02 -3.12 1.98
CA ILE A 51 -7.93 -4.11 1.37
C ILE A 51 -7.50 -4.42 -0.06
N ILE A 52 -7.22 -3.40 -0.89
CA ILE A 52 -6.79 -3.59 -2.28
C ILE A 52 -5.43 -4.28 -2.35
N SER A 53 -4.48 -3.88 -1.50
CA SER A 53 -3.18 -4.55 -1.39
C SER A 53 -3.32 -6.04 -1.09
N ASN A 54 -4.12 -6.39 -0.08
CA ASN A 54 -4.40 -7.78 0.25
C ASN A 54 -5.21 -8.51 -0.83
N ALA A 55 -6.12 -7.84 -1.53
CA ALA A 55 -6.85 -8.44 -2.65
C ALA A 55 -5.90 -8.85 -3.78
N ILE A 56 -4.88 -8.05 -4.08
CA ILE A 56 -3.83 -8.39 -5.05
C ILE A 56 -3.06 -9.63 -4.61
N LEU A 57 -2.65 -9.70 -3.33
CA LEU A 57 -1.95 -10.87 -2.78
C LEU A 57 -2.80 -12.14 -2.85
N ILE A 58 -4.03 -12.08 -2.31
CA ILE A 58 -4.97 -13.20 -2.26
C ILE A 58 -5.29 -13.71 -3.67
N LYS A 59 -5.54 -12.80 -4.62
CA LYS A 59 -5.85 -13.16 -6.01
C LYS A 59 -4.72 -13.96 -6.68
N ASN A 60 -3.49 -13.79 -6.21
CA ASN A 60 -2.30 -14.48 -6.70
C ASN A 60 -1.82 -15.57 -5.73
N ASN A 61 -2.69 -16.09 -4.86
CA ASN A 61 -2.43 -17.18 -3.91
C ASN A 61 -1.34 -16.89 -2.85
N PHE A 62 -1.13 -15.62 -2.50
CA PHE A 62 -0.31 -15.23 -1.36
C PHE A 62 -1.18 -14.95 -0.13
N CYS A 63 -0.61 -15.18 1.06
CA CYS A 63 -1.29 -14.85 2.31
C CYS A 63 -1.49 -13.33 2.46
N PRO A 64 -2.60 -12.89 3.08
CA PRO A 64 -2.82 -11.48 3.37
C PRO A 64 -1.89 -10.98 4.48
N ILE A 65 -1.59 -9.69 4.45
CA ILE A 65 -0.76 -9.00 5.43
C ILE A 65 -1.63 -8.24 6.43
N SER A 66 -1.22 -8.25 7.70
CA SER A 66 -1.76 -7.40 8.77
C SER A 66 -0.66 -6.50 9.31
N PHE A 67 -0.99 -5.24 9.56
CA PHE A 67 -0.09 -4.27 10.20
C PHE A 67 -0.39 -4.09 11.69
N ARG A 68 -1.18 -4.97 12.30
CA ARG A 68 -1.61 -4.85 13.72
C ARG A 68 -0.43 -4.95 14.69
N THR A 69 0.61 -5.68 14.31
CA THR A 69 1.84 -5.90 15.08
C THR A 69 2.84 -4.77 14.96
N ILE A 70 2.60 -3.80 14.08
CA ILE A 70 3.45 -2.61 13.93
C ILE A 70 2.95 -1.50 14.85
N ASP A 71 3.87 -0.86 15.55
CA ASP A 71 3.56 0.34 16.31
C ASP A 71 2.98 1.43 15.39
N SER A 72 1.87 2.02 15.84
CA SER A 72 1.12 2.96 15.00
C SER A 72 1.90 4.25 14.69
N VAL A 73 2.86 4.63 15.54
CA VAL A 73 3.74 5.79 15.34
C VAL A 73 4.76 5.46 14.26
N GLU A 74 5.38 4.27 14.32
CA GLU A 74 6.36 3.83 13.32
C GLU A 74 5.75 3.69 11.92
N TYR A 75 4.54 3.11 11.83
CA TYR A 75 3.80 3.07 10.56
C TYR A 75 3.57 4.48 10.00
N LYS A 76 3.14 5.42 10.85
CA LYS A 76 2.88 6.81 10.42
C LYS A 76 4.15 7.53 10.00
N LYS A 77 5.27 7.33 10.71
CA LYS A 77 6.58 7.91 10.34
C LYS A 77 7.03 7.40 8.98
N ALA A 78 6.95 6.10 8.74
CA ALA A 78 7.33 5.51 7.46
C ALA A 78 6.46 6.03 6.30
N MET A 79 5.15 6.18 6.52
CA MET A 79 4.26 6.84 5.55
C MET A 79 4.63 8.31 5.32
N LEU A 80 4.98 9.05 6.37
CA LEU A 80 5.36 10.46 6.26
C LEU A 80 6.65 10.64 5.47
N ILE A 81 7.65 9.78 5.69
CA ILE A 81 8.89 9.77 4.90
C ILE A 81 8.58 9.58 3.41
N PHE A 82 7.64 8.69 3.07
CA PHE A 82 7.19 8.57 1.69
C PHE A 82 6.52 9.86 1.20
N TYR A 83 5.61 10.44 1.98
CA TYR A 83 4.82 11.61 1.55
C TYR A 83 5.67 12.86 1.32
N GLU A 84 6.67 13.07 2.17
CA GLU A 84 7.50 14.30 2.17
C GLU A 84 8.77 14.15 1.35
N GLN A 85 9.33 12.93 1.25
CA GLN A 85 10.65 12.69 0.65
C GLN A 85 10.61 11.70 -0.53
N ASN A 86 9.43 11.20 -0.91
CA ASN A 86 9.26 10.18 -1.93
C ASN A 86 10.14 8.93 -1.72
N ASN A 87 10.49 8.64 -0.47
CA ASN A 87 11.35 7.52 -0.11
C ASN A 87 10.52 6.34 0.40
N LEU A 88 10.49 5.25 -0.39
CA LEU A 88 9.70 4.05 -0.09
C LEU A 88 10.43 3.05 0.82
N THR A 89 11.71 3.26 1.12
CA THR A 89 12.59 2.24 1.71
C THR A 89 12.09 1.74 3.05
N VAL A 90 11.78 2.66 3.97
CA VAL A 90 11.34 2.32 5.32
C VAL A 90 10.01 1.57 5.29
N PHE A 91 9.06 2.04 4.47
CA PHE A 91 7.76 1.39 4.38
C PHE A 91 7.85 0.02 3.68
N LYS A 92 8.80 -0.15 2.74
CA LYS A 92 9.09 -1.43 2.10
C LYS A 92 9.58 -2.46 3.12
N GLU A 93 10.45 -2.08 4.04
CA GLU A 93 10.92 -2.96 5.12
C GLU A 93 9.77 -3.39 6.04
N ILE A 94 8.88 -2.46 6.39
CA ILE A 94 7.65 -2.77 7.14
C ILE A 94 6.80 -3.78 6.35
N PHE A 95 6.56 -3.54 5.07
CA PHE A 95 5.75 -4.43 4.24
C PHE A 95 6.31 -5.86 4.17
N ILE A 96 7.61 -6.00 3.93
CA ILE A 96 8.30 -7.30 3.85
C ILE A 96 8.23 -8.02 5.20
N SER A 97 8.59 -7.33 6.30
CA SER A 97 8.57 -7.94 7.64
C SER A 97 7.17 -8.39 8.06
N GLN A 98 6.12 -7.66 7.68
CA GLN A 98 4.75 -8.07 7.98
C GLN A 98 4.27 -9.25 7.12
N PHE A 99 4.78 -9.39 5.90
CA PHE A 99 4.54 -10.59 5.11
C PHE A 99 5.24 -11.80 5.71
N GLU A 100 6.53 -11.69 6.07
CA GLU A 100 7.28 -12.76 6.75
C GLU A 100 6.62 -13.16 8.07
N PHE A 101 6.15 -12.18 8.86
CA PHE A 101 5.42 -12.43 10.09
C PHE A 101 4.12 -13.21 9.82
N ALA A 102 3.36 -12.83 8.80
CA ALA A 102 2.10 -13.49 8.46
C ALA A 102 2.32 -14.96 8.08
N VAL A 103 3.34 -15.25 7.27
CA VAL A 103 3.75 -16.62 6.94
C VAL A 103 4.11 -17.36 8.22
N ASN A 104 5.15 -16.91 8.94
CA ASN A 104 5.69 -17.66 10.08
C ASN A 104 4.71 -17.87 11.26
N THR A 105 3.65 -17.07 11.35
CA THR A 105 2.68 -17.14 12.45
C THR A 105 1.40 -17.89 12.10
N TYR A 106 0.96 -17.83 10.84
CA TYR A 106 -0.38 -18.28 10.45
C TYR A 106 -0.43 -19.30 9.32
N PHE A 107 0.64 -19.48 8.54
CA PHE A 107 0.65 -20.31 7.32
C PHE A 107 1.88 -21.23 7.24
#